data_AF-A0A848IMI8-F1
#
_entry.id   AF-A0A848IMI8-F1
#
_cell.length_a   1.000
_cell.length_b   1.000
_cell.length_c   1.000
_cell.angle_alpha   90.00
_cell.angle_beta   90.00
_cell.angle_gamma   90.00
#
_symmetry.space_group_name_H-M   'P 1'
#
loop_
_entity.id
_entity.type
_entity.pdbx_description
1 polymer ?
#
loop_
_entity_poly.entity_id
_entity_poly.type
_entity_poly.pdbx_seq_one_letter_code
_entity_poly.pdbx_strand_id
1 'polypeptide(L)'
;MEREKLIRDFRTALSSIVEPRLFETERGFQGALLAEMHRLVPLPVGTVIEQEYQKRLRQHGLSQRPDIIIHEPFDPTRHRTPADGNHAVVELKLRATAAHAIVDFDKLSLIRDVLEYPLAIFVNIGSAITHANVAPPSLHGFLVCFAVYRDGVSVGVIEDRT
;
A
#
# COMPACT_ATOMS: atom_id res chain seq x y z
N MET A 1 -4.71 -14.82 -1.37
CA MET A 1 -4.42 -14.26 -2.72
C MET A 1 -2.96 -14.50 -3.06
N GLU A 2 -2.61 -14.82 -4.31
CA GLU A 2 -1.19 -14.95 -4.69
C GLU A 2 -0.51 -13.57 -4.67
N ARG A 3 0.57 -13.44 -3.90
CA ARG A 3 1.32 -12.18 -3.71
C ARG A 3 1.66 -11.50 -5.04
N GLU A 4 2.23 -12.25 -5.97
CA GLU A 4 2.64 -11.72 -7.29
C GLU A 4 1.45 -11.25 -8.13
N LYS A 5 0.30 -11.90 -7.98
CA LYS A 5 -0.93 -11.47 -8.65
C LYS A 5 -1.40 -10.12 -8.09
N LEU A 6 -1.42 -9.98 -6.76
CA LEU A 6 -1.78 -8.71 -6.12
C LEU A 6 -0.86 -7.57 -6.58
N ILE A 7 0.46 -7.79 -6.61
CA ILE A 7 1.44 -6.77 -7.03
C ILE A 7 1.16 -6.32 -8.47
N ARG A 8 0.92 -7.26 -9.40
CA ARG A 8 0.60 -6.95 -10.81
C ARG A 8 -0.72 -6.19 -10.96
N ASP A 9 -1.76 -6.61 -10.24
CA ASP A 9 -3.07 -5.97 -10.33
C ASP A 9 -3.04 -4.57 -9.68
N PHE A 10 -2.27 -4.40 -8.59
CA PHE A 10 -2.01 -3.11 -7.95
C PHE A 10 -1.26 -2.16 -8.89
N ARG A 11 -0.22 -2.63 -9.58
CA ARG A 11 0.48 -1.86 -10.62
C ARG A 11 -0.48 -1.41 -11.72
N THR A 12 -1.39 -2.30 -12.13
CA THR A 12 -2.40 -1.99 -13.16
C THR A 12 -3.36 -0.89 -12.67
N ALA A 13 -3.79 -0.96 -11.41
CA ALA A 13 -4.60 0.09 -10.79
C ALA A 13 -3.87 1.44 -10.78
N LEU A 14 -2.59 1.49 -10.37
CA LEU A 14 -1.77 2.71 -10.42
C LEU A 14 -1.70 3.31 -11.82
N SER A 15 -1.47 2.47 -12.85
CA SER A 15 -1.35 2.93 -14.24
C SER A 15 -2.67 3.47 -14.83
N SER A 16 -3.81 3.16 -14.20
CA SER A 16 -5.13 3.61 -14.66
C SER A 16 -5.50 5.01 -14.18
N ILE A 17 -4.74 5.59 -13.23
CA ILE A 17 -5.00 6.91 -12.66
C ILE A 17 -4.34 7.98 -13.53
N VAL A 18 -5.07 8.48 -14.54
CA VAL A 18 -4.50 9.40 -15.57
C VAL A 18 -4.75 10.89 -15.31
N GLU A 19 -5.77 11.20 -14.51
CA GLU A 19 -6.31 12.56 -14.37
C GLU A 19 -5.34 13.48 -13.56
N PRO A 20 -4.86 14.60 -14.15
CA PRO A 20 -3.84 15.47 -13.55
C PRO A 20 -4.06 15.85 -12.09
N ARG A 21 -5.29 16.31 -11.77
CA ARG A 21 -5.63 16.81 -10.43
C ARG A 21 -5.47 15.76 -9.32
N LEU A 22 -5.48 14.47 -9.67
CA LEU A 22 -5.33 13.38 -8.71
C LEU A 22 -3.88 13.26 -8.21
N PHE A 23 -2.90 13.82 -8.93
CA PHE A 23 -1.49 13.85 -8.52
C PHE A 23 -1.13 15.08 -7.68
N GLU A 24 -2.10 15.95 -7.36
CA GLU A 24 -1.84 17.17 -6.61
C GLU A 24 -1.87 16.95 -5.09
N THR A 25 -2.54 15.89 -4.61
CA THR A 25 -2.67 15.58 -3.18
C THR A 25 -2.64 14.07 -2.92
N GLU A 26 -2.10 13.67 -1.78
CA GLU A 26 -2.09 12.26 -1.32
C GLU A 26 -3.52 11.70 -1.23
N ARG A 27 -4.44 12.46 -0.60
CA ARG A 27 -5.84 12.06 -0.43
C ARG A 27 -6.59 11.92 -1.75
N GLY A 28 -6.36 12.83 -2.70
CA GLY A 28 -6.96 12.76 -4.03
C GLY A 28 -6.50 11.50 -4.78
N PHE A 29 -5.20 11.21 -4.72
CA PHE A 29 -4.63 10.01 -5.32
C PHE A 29 -5.14 8.73 -4.65
N GLN A 30 -5.17 8.69 -3.31
CA GLN A 30 -5.68 7.58 -2.52
C GLN A 30 -7.11 7.21 -2.93
N GLY A 31 -8.01 8.21 -3.01
CA GLY A 31 -9.40 7.99 -3.41
C GLY A 31 -9.53 7.37 -4.80
N ALA A 32 -8.71 7.81 -5.75
CA ALA A 32 -8.68 7.26 -7.10
C ALA A 32 -8.10 5.85 -7.15
N LEU A 33 -7.01 5.61 -6.42
CA LEU A 33 -6.38 4.29 -6.32
C LEU A 33 -7.37 3.26 -5.78
N LEU A 34 -8.14 3.60 -4.75
CA LEU A 34 -9.16 2.71 -4.21
C LEU A 34 -10.25 2.38 -5.23
N ALA A 35 -10.73 3.38 -5.96
CA ALA A 35 -11.73 3.17 -7.02
C ALA A 35 -11.20 2.21 -8.10
N GLU A 36 -9.97 2.42 -8.55
CA GLU A 36 -9.33 1.55 -9.53
C GLU A 36 -9.05 0.15 -8.96
N MET A 37 -8.61 0.04 -7.71
CA MET A 37 -8.38 -1.26 -7.08
C MET A 37 -9.68 -2.05 -6.93
N HIS A 38 -10.79 -1.43 -6.50
CA HIS A 38 -12.10 -2.09 -6.47
C HIS A 38 -12.58 -2.55 -7.84
N ARG A 39 -12.19 -1.85 -8.91
CA ARG A 39 -12.56 -2.18 -10.29
C ARG A 39 -11.67 -3.27 -10.90
N LEU A 40 -10.37 -3.27 -10.59
CA LEU A 40 -9.35 -4.02 -11.32
C LEU A 40 -8.70 -5.14 -10.53
N VAL A 41 -8.69 -5.09 -9.20
CA VAL A 41 -8.05 -6.10 -8.36
C VAL A 41 -9.11 -7.12 -7.96
N PRO A 42 -9.13 -8.32 -8.57
CA PRO A 42 -10.08 -9.36 -8.18
C PRO A 42 -9.69 -9.88 -6.79
N LEU A 43 -10.54 -9.58 -5.82
CA LEU A 43 -10.35 -10.00 -4.44
C LEU A 43 -10.89 -11.43 -4.22
N PRO A 44 -10.20 -12.26 -3.43
CA PRO A 44 -10.79 -13.50 -2.91
C PRO A 44 -12.09 -13.22 -2.16
N VAL A 45 -12.95 -14.24 -2.05
CA VAL A 45 -14.21 -14.14 -1.31
C VAL A 45 -13.93 -13.78 0.14
N GLY A 46 -14.55 -12.70 0.62
CA GLY A 46 -14.38 -12.20 1.99
C GLY A 46 -13.25 -11.19 2.16
N THR A 47 -12.35 -11.05 1.18
CA THR A 47 -11.32 -10.01 1.21
C THR A 47 -11.92 -8.65 0.88
N VAL A 48 -11.51 -7.63 1.64
CA VAL A 48 -11.88 -6.23 1.44
C VAL A 48 -10.63 -5.36 1.24
N ILE A 49 -10.82 -4.23 0.57
CA ILE A 49 -9.87 -3.13 0.51
C ILE A 49 -10.47 -2.01 1.34
N GLU A 50 -9.75 -1.53 2.35
CA GLU A 50 -10.24 -0.48 3.23
C GLU A 50 -9.26 0.68 3.31
N GLN A 51 -9.81 1.90 3.36
CA GLN A 51 -9.09 3.03 3.93
C GLN A 51 -9.13 2.85 5.43
N GLU A 52 -7.99 2.86 6.10
CA GLU A 52 -8.02 2.67 7.54
C GLU A 52 -8.49 3.95 8.27
N TYR A 53 -9.82 4.06 8.41
CA TYR A 53 -10.47 5.11 9.16
C TYR A 53 -10.34 4.88 10.67
N GLN A 54 -10.09 5.96 11.42
CA GLN A 54 -9.79 5.93 12.85
C GLN A 54 -10.90 5.29 13.71
N LYS A 55 -10.76 4.00 14.05
CA LYS A 55 -11.44 3.42 15.23
C LYS A 55 -10.42 3.25 16.36
N ARG A 56 -10.53 4.18 17.32
CA ARG A 56 -10.07 4.18 18.73
C ARG A 56 -8.71 3.52 19.02
N LEU A 57 -7.71 4.35 19.37
CA LEU A 57 -6.37 4.06 19.92
C LEU A 57 -6.22 2.91 20.95
N ARG A 58 -7.32 2.33 21.46
CA ARG A 58 -7.31 1.43 22.63
C ARG A 58 -7.13 -0.06 22.33
N GLN A 59 -7.14 -0.52 21.07
CA GLN A 59 -7.20 -1.97 20.77
C GLN A 59 -5.90 -2.63 20.27
N HIS A 60 -4.93 -1.88 19.73
CA HIS A 60 -3.74 -2.49 19.11
C HIS A 60 -2.39 -1.86 19.51
N GLY A 61 -2.36 -0.89 20.43
CA GLY A 61 -1.12 -0.29 20.94
C GLY A 61 -0.30 0.54 19.92
N LEU A 62 -0.71 0.57 18.65
CA LEU A 62 -0.10 1.37 17.58
C LEU A 62 -0.84 2.69 17.38
N SER A 63 -0.08 3.79 17.30
CA SER A 63 -0.59 5.11 16.91
C SER A 63 -0.55 5.32 15.38
N GLN A 64 0.32 4.59 14.68
CA GLN A 64 0.50 4.66 13.23
C GLN A 64 -0.56 3.84 12.49
N ARG A 65 -1.00 4.31 11.33
CA ARG A 65 -1.99 3.67 10.47
C ARG A 65 -1.52 3.74 9.02
N PRO A 66 -1.63 2.63 8.27
CA PRO A 66 -1.40 2.67 6.83
C PRO A 66 -2.56 3.40 6.13
N ASP A 67 -2.30 3.89 4.94
CA ASP A 67 -3.33 4.55 4.12
C ASP A 67 -4.38 3.57 3.59
N ILE A 68 -3.95 2.36 3.20
CA ILE A 68 -4.83 1.32 2.67
C ILE A 68 -4.42 -0.03 3.25
N ILE A 69 -5.42 -0.83 3.61
CA ILE A 69 -5.24 -2.24 3.98
C ILE A 69 -6.02 -3.14 3.02
N ILE A 70 -5.45 -4.32 2.77
CA ILE A 70 -6.09 -5.41 2.03
C ILE A 70 -6.06 -6.62 2.94
N HIS A 71 -7.24 -7.07 3.35
CA HIS A 71 -7.36 -8.19 4.28
C HIS A 71 -8.73 -8.87 4.18
N GLU A 72 -8.82 -10.06 4.74
CA GLU A 72 -10.09 -10.66 5.15
C GLU A 72 -10.37 -10.25 6.60
N PRO A 73 -11.54 -9.65 6.91
CA PRO A 73 -11.90 -9.33 8.28
C PRO A 73 -11.88 -10.58 9.17
N PHE A 74 -11.41 -10.41 10.42
CA PHE A 74 -11.25 -11.55 11.33
C PHE A 74 -12.61 -12.22 11.62
N ASP A 75 -12.70 -13.47 11.18
CA ASP A 75 -13.75 -14.42 11.51
C ASP A 75 -13.14 -15.61 12.28
N PRO A 76 -13.49 -15.83 13.57
CA PRO A 76 -12.92 -16.92 14.38
C PRO A 76 -13.31 -18.32 13.90
N THR A 77 -14.30 -18.44 13.00
CA THR A 77 -14.66 -19.73 12.37
C THR A 77 -13.76 -20.08 11.19
N ARG A 78 -13.06 -19.09 10.63
CA ARG A 78 -12.20 -19.24 9.45
C ARG A 78 -10.72 -18.95 9.74
N HIS A 79 -10.43 -18.23 10.82
CA HIS A 79 -9.09 -17.78 11.18
C HIS A 79 -8.72 -18.25 12.60
N ARG A 80 -7.47 -18.64 12.78
CA ARG A 80 -6.85 -18.95 14.08
C ARG A 80 -6.40 -17.68 14.80
N THR A 81 -5.96 -16.68 14.04
CA THR A 81 -5.50 -15.39 14.56
C THR A 81 -6.05 -14.23 13.72
N PRO A 82 -6.09 -12.99 14.25
CA PRO A 82 -6.41 -11.79 13.46
C PRO A 82 -5.48 -11.55 12.25
N ALA A 83 -4.28 -12.13 12.24
CA ALA A 83 -3.31 -11.98 11.16
C ALA A 83 -3.58 -12.88 9.96
N ASP A 84 -4.29 -14.00 10.14
CA ASP A 84 -4.47 -15.02 9.10
C ASP A 84 -5.15 -14.48 7.83
N GLY A 85 -5.96 -13.43 7.97
CA GLY A 85 -6.66 -12.76 6.86
C GLY A 85 -5.84 -11.66 6.17
N ASN A 86 -4.68 -11.27 6.69
CA ASN A 86 -3.94 -10.11 6.21
C ASN A 86 -3.25 -10.40 4.87
N HIS A 87 -3.31 -9.44 3.93
CA HIS A 87 -2.70 -9.59 2.61
C HIS A 87 -1.69 -8.50 2.29
N ALA A 88 -2.05 -7.22 2.46
CA ALA A 88 -1.11 -6.13 2.25
C ALA A 88 -1.47 -4.86 3.02
N VAL A 89 -0.45 -4.06 3.31
CA VAL A 89 -0.57 -2.66 3.77
C VAL A 89 0.10 -1.74 2.78
N VAL A 90 -0.48 -0.56 2.58
CA VAL A 90 0.00 0.44 1.63
C VAL A 90 0.18 1.79 2.33
N GLU A 91 1.33 2.42 2.11
CA GLU A 91 1.58 3.83 2.45
C GLU A 91 1.79 4.63 1.15
N LEU A 92 1.17 5.80 1.08
CA LEU A 92 1.22 6.72 -0.04
C LEU A 92 1.95 7.99 0.38
N LYS A 93 2.83 8.49 -0.49
CA LYS A 93 3.53 9.74 -0.23
C LYS A 93 3.68 10.59 -1.47
N LEU A 94 3.25 11.84 -1.40
CA LEU A 94 3.38 12.78 -2.51
C LEU A 94 4.80 13.33 -2.57
N ARG A 95 5.48 13.06 -3.69
CA ARG A 95 6.84 13.55 -4.02
C ARG A 95 7.80 13.32 -2.85
N ALA A 96 7.82 12.10 -2.33
CA ALA A 96 8.66 11.71 -1.23
C ALA A 96 10.14 11.96 -1.55
N THR A 97 10.85 12.51 -0.57
CA THR A 97 12.32 12.46 -0.53
C THR A 97 12.75 11.15 0.11
N ALA A 98 14.05 10.80 0.02
CA ALA A 98 14.56 9.63 0.71
C ALA A 98 14.31 9.68 2.23
N ALA A 99 14.44 10.87 2.84
CA ALA A 99 14.15 11.04 4.27
C ALA A 99 12.67 10.80 4.62
N HIS A 100 11.74 11.22 3.77
CA HIS A 100 10.32 10.88 3.94
C HIS A 100 10.08 9.37 3.82
N ALA A 101 10.66 8.74 2.78
CA ALA A 101 10.52 7.31 2.56
C ALA A 101 11.04 6.46 3.75
N ILE A 102 12.18 6.84 4.34
CA ILE A 102 12.73 6.16 5.52
C ILE A 102 11.72 6.18 6.69
N VAL A 103 11.11 7.34 6.96
CA VAL A 103 10.10 7.46 8.03
C VAL A 103 8.90 6.57 7.75
N ASP A 104 8.44 6.50 6.51
CA ASP A 104 7.31 5.67 6.11
C ASP A 104 7.67 4.16 6.12
N PHE A 105 8.91 3.80 5.80
CA PHE A 105 9.42 2.44 5.95
C PHE A 105 9.47 2.00 7.41
N ASP A 106 9.88 2.87 8.33
CA ASP A 106 9.87 2.56 9.77
C ASP A 106 8.44 2.27 10.25
N LYS A 107 7.44 3.04 9.77
CA LYS A 107 6.02 2.76 10.05
C LYS A 107 5.59 1.42 9.48
N LEU A 108 5.90 1.13 8.21
CA LEU A 108 5.54 -0.12 7.56
C LEU A 108 6.19 -1.32 8.24
N SER A 109 7.45 -1.20 8.70
CA SER A 109 8.13 -2.23 9.50
C SER A 109 7.36 -2.48 10.80
N LEU A 110 7.01 -1.42 11.53
CA LEU A 110 6.26 -1.55 12.78
C LEU A 110 4.88 -2.20 12.57
N ILE A 111 4.14 -1.78 11.54
CA ILE A 111 2.82 -2.34 11.19
C ILE A 111 2.95 -3.81 10.83
N ARG A 112 3.93 -4.17 9.99
CA ARG A 112 4.22 -5.56 9.64
C ARG A 112 4.54 -6.39 10.89
N ASP A 113 5.39 -5.90 11.76
CA ASP A 113 5.87 -6.68 12.90
C ASP A 113 4.78 -6.92 13.95
N VAL A 114 3.83 -5.99 14.09
CA VAL A 114 2.76 -6.07 15.09
C VAL A 114 1.46 -6.66 14.53
N LEU A 115 1.13 -6.38 13.27
CA LEU A 115 -0.10 -6.84 12.62
C LEU A 115 0.14 -7.98 11.63
N GLU A 116 1.38 -8.40 11.42
CA GLU A 116 1.77 -9.57 10.63
C GLU A 116 1.30 -9.54 9.16
N TYR A 117 1.27 -8.35 8.55
CA TYR A 117 0.98 -8.24 7.10
C TYR A 117 2.13 -8.81 6.25
N PRO A 118 1.87 -9.74 5.32
CA PRO A 118 2.92 -10.42 4.56
C PRO A 118 3.50 -9.58 3.41
N LEU A 119 2.88 -8.46 3.07
CA LEU A 119 3.32 -7.55 2.01
C LEU A 119 3.14 -6.09 2.48
N ALA A 120 4.21 -5.31 2.41
CA ALA A 120 4.17 -3.86 2.55
C ALA A 120 4.36 -3.22 1.16
N ILE A 121 3.61 -2.16 0.89
CA ILE A 121 3.70 -1.41 -0.35
C ILE A 121 3.92 0.06 0.00
N PHE A 122 4.91 0.67 -0.64
CA PHE A 122 5.11 2.12 -0.59
C PHE A 122 4.91 2.71 -1.99
N VAL A 123 4.20 3.83 -2.10
CA VAL A 123 3.98 4.50 -3.39
C VAL A 123 4.42 5.97 -3.32
N ASN A 124 5.46 6.31 -4.10
CA ASN A 124 5.87 7.68 -4.31
C ASN A 124 5.09 8.32 -5.49
N ILE A 125 4.19 9.23 -5.17
CA ILE A 125 3.28 9.87 -6.12
C ILE A 125 3.94 11.11 -6.75
N GLY A 126 3.79 11.27 -8.06
CA GLY A 126 4.34 12.40 -8.81
C GLY A 126 5.87 12.37 -8.93
N SER A 127 6.47 11.18 -8.90
CA SER A 127 7.92 10.97 -8.93
C SER A 127 8.27 9.73 -9.76
N ALA A 128 9.47 9.73 -10.35
CA ALA A 128 10.05 8.57 -11.02
C ALA A 128 11.02 7.77 -10.11
N ILE A 129 11.09 8.10 -8.82
CA ILE A 129 12.01 7.49 -7.85
C ILE A 129 11.22 6.72 -6.80
N THR A 130 11.49 5.41 -6.66
CA THR A 130 10.80 4.50 -5.73
C THR A 130 11.33 4.59 -4.29
N HIS A 131 12.59 5.00 -4.13
CA HIS A 131 13.35 4.95 -2.86
C HIS A 131 13.56 3.54 -2.30
N ALA A 132 13.42 2.48 -3.11
CA ALA A 132 13.70 1.10 -2.66
C ALA A 132 15.12 0.92 -2.12
N ASN A 133 16.09 1.68 -2.64
CA ASN A 133 17.50 1.60 -2.26
C ASN A 133 17.81 2.05 -0.83
N VAL A 134 16.88 2.75 -0.16
CA VAL A 134 17.02 3.15 1.25
C VAL A 134 16.13 2.33 2.19
N ALA A 135 15.51 1.27 1.68
CA ALA A 135 14.72 0.37 2.51
C ALA A 135 15.60 -0.32 3.57
N PRO A 136 15.11 -0.46 4.81
CA PRO A 136 15.83 -1.18 5.85
C PRO A 136 15.85 -2.69 5.54
N PRO A 137 16.93 -3.41 5.92
CA PRO A 137 17.02 -4.85 5.71
C PRO A 137 15.86 -5.67 6.30
N SER A 138 15.21 -5.18 7.36
CA SER A 138 14.04 -5.84 7.98
C SER A 138 12.84 -5.97 7.03
N LEU A 139 12.76 -5.13 6.01
CA LEU A 139 11.69 -5.12 5.02
C LEU A 139 12.04 -5.82 3.70
N HIS A 140 13.28 -6.29 3.54
CA HIS A 140 13.70 -7.01 2.34
C HIS A 140 12.87 -8.27 2.13
N GLY A 141 12.42 -8.50 0.90
CA GLY A 141 11.51 -9.58 0.56
C GLY A 141 10.06 -9.36 1.00
N PHE A 142 9.74 -8.31 1.76
CA PHE A 142 8.37 -7.97 2.20
C PHE A 142 7.85 -6.65 1.61
N LEU A 143 8.75 -5.71 1.29
CA LEU A 143 8.41 -4.41 0.73
C LEU A 143 8.51 -4.40 -0.79
N VAL A 144 7.51 -3.77 -1.43
CA VAL A 144 7.56 -3.39 -2.84
C VAL A 144 7.34 -1.88 -2.92
N CYS A 145 8.25 -1.19 -3.61
CA CYS A 145 8.17 0.25 -3.78
C CYS A 145 7.73 0.58 -5.21
N PHE A 146 6.71 1.42 -5.32
CA PHE A 146 6.27 1.99 -6.59
C PHE A 146 6.60 3.47 -6.66
N ALA A 147 6.91 3.94 -7.86
CA ALA A 147 6.91 5.35 -8.20
C ALA A 147 5.94 5.56 -9.34
N VAL A 148 5.04 6.52 -9.20
CA VAL A 148 4.00 6.81 -10.20
C VAL A 148 4.06 8.28 -10.57
N TYR A 149 4.14 8.57 -11.86
CA TYR A 149 4.25 9.94 -12.37
C TYR A 149 3.49 10.10 -13.67
N ARG A 150 3.12 11.34 -13.98
CA ARG A 150 2.53 11.68 -15.27
C ARG A 150 3.62 12.05 -16.26
N ASP A 151 3.51 11.49 -17.46
CA ASP A 151 4.30 11.87 -18.64
C ASP A 151 3.33 12.33 -19.73
N GLY A 152 3.00 13.62 -19.69
CA GLY A 152 1.99 14.23 -20.56
C GLY A 152 0.59 13.64 -20.34
N VAL A 153 0.13 12.84 -21.31
CA VAL A 153 -1.18 12.15 -21.28
C VAL A 153 -1.09 10.73 -20.72
N SER A 154 0.11 10.23 -20.48
CA SER A 154 0.36 8.87 -20.00
C SER A 154 0.82 8.86 -18.54
N VAL A 155 0.79 7.67 -17.92
CA VAL A 155 1.25 7.44 -16.55
C VAL A 155 2.40 6.45 -16.58
N GLY A 156 3.55 6.87 -16.07
CA GLY A 156 4.68 5.99 -15.81
C GLY A 156 4.53 5.35 -14.44
N VAL A 157 4.76 4.03 -14.36
CA VAL A 157 4.84 3.28 -13.10
C VAL A 157 6.15 2.51 -13.08
N ILE A 158 6.99 2.79 -12.08
CA ILE A 158 8.22 2.06 -11.80
C ILE A 158 7.98 1.21 -10.55
N GLU A 159 8.49 -0.02 -10.55
CA GLU A 159 8.39 -0.97 -9.45
C GLU A 159 9.80 -1.46 -9.13
N ASP A 160 10.21 -1.31 -7.89
CA ASP A 160 11.44 -1.88 -7.36
C ASP A 160 11.11 -2.74 -6.15
N ARG A 161 11.86 -3.83 -6.00
CA ARG A 161 11.71 -4.80 -4.92
C ARG A 161 12.98 -4.79 -4.07
N THR A 162 12.81 -5.00 -2.77
CA THR A 162 13.89 -4.98 -1.77
C THR A 162 14.27 -6.39 -1.33
#